data_AF-A0A6G0WR87-F1
#
_entry.id   AF-A0A6G0WR87-F1
#
_cell.length_a   1.000
_cell.length_b   1.000
_cell.length_c   1.000
_cell.angle_alpha   90.00
_cell.angle_beta   90.00
_cell.angle_gamma   90.00
#
_symmetry.space_group_name_H-M   'P 1'
#
loop_
_entity.id
_entity.type
_entity.pdbx_description
1 polymer ?
#
loop_
_entity_poly.entity_id
_entity_poly.type
_entity_poly.pdbx_seq_one_letter_code
_entity_poly.pdbx_strand_id
1 'polypeptide(L)'
;MDEALLKEVVRLGPYEVGHGNVMAAWNKAALAMSDFDSALTGRSCQAKCDNLLASFERSNKASLRASGDILDGREEIRQRKIRKRDEEKDRTDQLEVAGERACNDAEERVAKRMALSSKSNETSQKKESKSDPIDQLLAFERKRHEDDHAYRMERLEFERNEQQQRRIEQRHMTMLLEKLINKLTD
;
A
#
# COMPACT_ATOMS: atom_id res chain seq x y z
N MET A 1 -11.50 -6.30 -37.27
CA MET A 1 -11.96 -5.08 -36.57
C MET A 1 -11.36 -4.98 -35.17
N ASP A 2 -11.53 -5.99 -34.32
CA ASP A 2 -11.11 -5.93 -32.90
C ASP A 2 -9.59 -5.77 -32.74
N GLU A 3 -8.80 -6.50 -33.54
CA GLU A 3 -7.35 -6.34 -33.60
C GLU A 3 -6.92 -4.92 -34.03
N ALA A 4 -7.59 -4.35 -35.05
CA ALA A 4 -7.32 -2.99 -35.53
C ALA A 4 -7.65 -1.93 -34.46
N LEU A 5 -8.76 -2.10 -33.74
CA LEU A 5 -9.13 -1.26 -32.61
C LEU A 5 -8.07 -1.33 -31.49
N LEU A 6 -7.62 -2.53 -31.12
CA LEU A 6 -6.61 -2.70 -30.07
C LEU A 6 -5.26 -2.10 -30.47
N LYS A 7 -4.81 -2.29 -31.71
CA LYS A 7 -3.59 -1.66 -32.25
C LYS A 7 -3.67 -0.14 -32.17
N GLU A 8 -4.81 0.42 -32.53
CA GLU A 8 -5.03 1.87 -32.51
C GLU A 8 -5.10 2.42 -31.08
N VAL A 9 -5.68 1.67 -30.15
CA VAL A 9 -5.72 2.02 -28.72
C VAL A 9 -4.32 1.98 -28.10
N VAL A 10 -3.49 1.00 -28.42
CA VAL A 10 -2.08 0.98 -28.01
C VAL A 10 -1.33 2.19 -28.58
N ARG A 11 -1.53 2.48 -29.87
CA ARG A 11 -0.89 3.62 -30.55
C ARG A 11 -1.26 4.98 -29.95
N LEU A 12 -2.53 5.15 -29.58
CA LEU A 12 -3.06 6.41 -29.05
C LEU A 12 -2.90 6.56 -27.53
N GLY A 13 -2.67 5.47 -26.80
CA GLY A 13 -2.46 5.46 -25.35
C GLY A 13 -3.57 6.17 -24.56
N PRO A 14 -4.87 5.89 -24.76
CA PRO A 14 -5.94 6.59 -24.05
C PRO A 14 -5.91 6.33 -22.53
N TYR A 15 -5.24 5.27 -22.08
CA TYR A 15 -5.00 4.99 -20.66
C TYR A 15 -3.83 5.82 -20.10
N GLU A 16 -2.94 6.34 -20.94
CA GLU A 16 -1.71 7.05 -20.52
C GLU A 16 -1.88 8.57 -20.46
N VAL A 17 -2.99 9.10 -20.98
CA VAL A 17 -3.30 10.53 -20.96
C VAL A 17 -3.92 10.99 -19.64
N GLY A 18 -3.62 12.21 -19.22
CA GLY A 18 -4.15 12.81 -17.98
C GLY A 18 -5.68 12.94 -17.96
N HIS A 19 -6.26 13.04 -16.76
CA HIS A 19 -7.70 13.24 -16.56
C HIS A 19 -8.19 14.49 -17.30
N GLY A 20 -9.10 14.29 -18.27
CA GLY A 20 -9.59 15.31 -19.20
C GLY A 20 -9.31 14.98 -20.67
N ASN A 21 -8.20 14.29 -20.97
CA ASN A 21 -7.80 13.97 -22.34
C ASN A 21 -8.17 12.54 -22.77
N VAL A 22 -8.59 11.69 -21.84
CA VAL A 22 -8.95 10.28 -22.07
C VAL A 22 -10.01 10.14 -23.16
N MET A 23 -11.13 10.87 -23.06
CA MET A 23 -12.20 10.82 -24.06
C MET A 23 -11.77 11.37 -25.42
N ALA A 24 -10.85 12.33 -25.46
CA ALA A 24 -10.32 12.85 -26.72
C ALA A 24 -9.47 11.79 -27.45
N ALA A 25 -8.68 11.01 -26.70
CA ALA A 25 -7.93 9.88 -27.25
C ALA A 25 -8.87 8.78 -27.78
N TRP A 26 -9.95 8.46 -27.06
CA TRP A 26 -10.97 7.53 -27.53
C TRP A 26 -11.72 8.01 -28.78
N ASN A 27 -12.01 9.31 -28.89
CA ASN A 27 -12.61 9.88 -30.09
C ASN A 27 -11.68 9.78 -31.31
N LYS A 28 -10.35 9.95 -31.11
CA LYS A 28 -9.36 9.70 -32.17
C LYS A 28 -9.35 8.24 -32.61
N ALA A 29 -9.46 7.30 -31.67
CA ALA A 29 -9.56 5.88 -31.99
C ALA A 29 -10.83 5.59 -32.81
N ALA A 30 -11.98 6.16 -32.42
CA ALA A 30 -13.21 6.01 -33.17
C ALA A 30 -13.12 6.56 -34.60
N LEU A 31 -12.46 7.70 -34.79
CA LEU A 31 -12.20 8.26 -36.12
C LEU A 31 -11.32 7.34 -36.97
N ALA A 32 -10.27 6.75 -36.39
CA ALA A 32 -9.42 5.79 -37.09
C ALA A 32 -10.14 4.47 -37.41
N MET A 33 -11.23 4.17 -36.70
CA MET A 33 -12.07 2.99 -36.92
C MET A 33 -13.26 3.24 -37.86
N SER A 34 -13.41 4.45 -38.41
CA SER A 34 -14.56 4.83 -39.24
C SER A 34 -14.74 3.97 -40.49
N ASP A 35 -13.63 3.46 -41.04
CA ASP A 35 -13.62 2.60 -42.23
C ASP A 35 -14.22 1.21 -41.94
N PHE A 36 -14.25 0.81 -40.66
CA PHE A 36 -14.86 -0.46 -40.23
C PHE A 36 -16.31 -0.28 -39.81
N ASP A 37 -16.62 0.81 -39.10
CA ASP A 37 -17.98 1.17 -38.69
C ASP A 37 -18.06 2.68 -38.40
N SER A 38 -18.77 3.40 -39.25
CA SER A 38 -18.95 4.85 -39.14
C SER A 38 -19.84 5.28 -37.96
N ALA A 39 -20.59 4.35 -37.36
CA ALA A 39 -21.40 4.62 -36.17
C ALA A 39 -20.60 4.47 -34.86
N LEU A 40 -19.34 4.07 -34.93
CA LEU A 40 -18.47 4.00 -33.76
C LEU A 40 -18.24 5.39 -33.16
N THR A 41 -18.35 5.46 -31.85
CA THR A 41 -18.05 6.63 -31.03
C THR A 41 -16.89 6.30 -30.11
N GLY A 42 -16.23 7.31 -29.55
CA GLY A 42 -15.16 7.07 -28.58
C GLY A 42 -15.62 6.23 -27.39
N ARG A 43 -16.87 6.44 -26.93
CA ARG A 43 -17.45 5.65 -25.84
C ARG A 43 -17.68 4.18 -26.22
N SER A 44 -18.16 3.91 -27.44
CA SER A 44 -18.36 2.52 -27.87
C SER A 44 -17.02 1.81 -28.13
N CYS A 45 -16.01 2.52 -28.64
CA CYS A 45 -14.64 1.99 -28.74
C CYS A 45 -14.07 1.62 -27.37
N GLN A 46 -14.21 2.52 -26.38
CA GLN A 46 -13.79 2.28 -25.01
C GLN A 46 -14.49 1.05 -24.42
N ALA A 47 -15.82 1.01 -24.47
CA ALA A 47 -16.59 -0.12 -23.95
C ALA A 47 -16.22 -1.44 -24.62
N LYS A 48 -15.95 -1.42 -25.93
CA LYS A 48 -15.52 -2.61 -26.67
C LYS A 48 -14.13 -3.09 -26.22
N CYS A 49 -13.17 -2.19 -26.06
CA CYS A 49 -11.85 -2.52 -25.51
C CYS A 49 -11.92 -3.07 -24.08
N ASP A 50 -12.69 -2.44 -23.21
CA ASP A 50 -12.85 -2.89 -21.82
C ASP A 50 -13.48 -4.29 -21.77
N ASN A 51 -14.46 -4.58 -22.63
CA ASN A 51 -15.05 -5.92 -22.75
C ASN A 51 -14.05 -6.98 -23.25
N LEU A 52 -13.23 -6.63 -24.24
CA LEU A 52 -12.18 -7.51 -24.77
C LEU A 52 -11.13 -7.84 -23.70
N LEU A 53 -10.67 -6.82 -22.96
CA LEU A 53 -9.74 -6.97 -21.84
C LEU A 53 -10.34 -7.85 -20.73
N ALA A 54 -11.58 -7.58 -20.31
CA ALA A 54 -12.25 -8.35 -19.27
C ALA A 54 -12.50 -9.81 -19.68
N SER A 55 -12.73 -10.08 -20.97
CA SER A 55 -12.84 -11.44 -21.52
C SER A 55 -11.49 -12.16 -21.51
N PHE A 56 -10.42 -11.45 -21.91
CA PHE A 56 -9.05 -11.95 -21.89
C PHE A 56 -8.59 -12.30 -20.48
N GLU A 57 -8.79 -11.42 -19.50
CA GLU A 57 -8.44 -11.67 -18.11
C GLU A 57 -9.18 -12.87 -17.53
N ARG A 58 -10.48 -13.00 -17.81
CA ARG A 58 -11.27 -14.16 -17.39
C ARG A 58 -10.75 -15.46 -18.00
N SER A 59 -10.44 -15.45 -19.30
CA SER A 59 -9.89 -16.60 -20.01
C SER A 59 -8.49 -16.98 -19.51
N ASN A 60 -7.63 -15.98 -19.28
CA ASN A 60 -6.29 -16.17 -18.74
C ASN A 60 -6.34 -16.76 -17.32
N LYS A 61 -7.24 -16.23 -16.47
CA LYS A 61 -7.48 -16.75 -15.12
C LYS A 61 -8.03 -18.19 -15.14
N ALA A 62 -8.91 -18.52 -16.07
CA ALA A 62 -9.42 -19.87 -16.24
C ALA A 62 -8.30 -20.84 -16.67
N SER A 63 -7.46 -20.44 -17.62
CA SER A 63 -6.31 -21.22 -18.09
C SER A 63 -5.27 -21.44 -17.00
N LEU A 64 -4.90 -20.41 -16.23
CA LEU A 64 -3.99 -20.53 -15.08
C LEU A 64 -4.53 -21.47 -13.99
N ARG A 65 -5.86 -21.48 -13.75
CA ARG A 65 -6.48 -22.44 -12.83
C ARG A 65 -6.42 -23.87 -13.36
N ALA A 66 -6.66 -24.06 -14.65
CA ALA A 66 -6.61 -25.36 -15.30
C ALA A 66 -5.18 -25.94 -15.34
N SER A 67 -4.17 -25.07 -15.43
CA SER A 67 -2.75 -25.44 -15.43
C SER A 67 -2.17 -25.74 -14.04
N GLY A 68 -2.93 -25.51 -12.95
CA GLY A 68 -2.49 -25.82 -11.58
C GLY A 68 -1.65 -24.74 -10.87
N ASP A 69 -1.24 -23.68 -11.56
CA ASP A 69 -0.31 -22.65 -11.04
C ASP A 69 -0.89 -21.73 -9.94
N ILE A 70 -2.21 -21.77 -9.69
CA ILE A 70 -2.87 -20.89 -8.70
C ILE A 70 -2.88 -21.47 -7.28
N LEU A 71 -2.46 -22.73 -7.08
CA LEU A 71 -2.51 -23.35 -5.75
C LEU A 71 -1.34 -22.95 -4.84
N ASP A 72 -0.25 -22.38 -5.35
CA ASP A 72 0.95 -22.13 -4.54
C ASP A 72 0.94 -20.75 -3.84
N GLY A 73 0.72 -19.66 -4.58
CA GLY A 73 0.89 -18.30 -4.03
C GLY A 73 -0.14 -17.88 -2.97
N ARG A 74 -1.38 -18.37 -3.04
CA ARG A 74 -2.43 -17.99 -2.06
C ARG A 74 -2.23 -18.69 -0.71
N GLU A 75 -1.79 -19.94 -0.74
CA GLU A 75 -1.51 -20.71 0.47
C GLU A 75 -0.23 -20.21 1.13
N GLU A 76 0.81 -19.87 0.36
CA GLU A 76 2.00 -19.19 0.87
C GLU A 76 1.69 -17.84 1.53
N ILE A 77 0.84 -17.01 0.93
CA ILE A 77 0.44 -15.72 1.52
C ILE A 77 -0.32 -15.94 2.83
N ARG A 78 -1.17 -16.97 2.91
CA ARG A 78 -1.83 -17.37 4.16
C ARG A 78 -0.82 -17.82 5.20
N GLN A 79 0.10 -18.70 4.85
CA GLN A 79 1.12 -19.18 5.78
C GLN A 79 2.04 -18.06 6.28
N ARG A 80 2.44 -17.11 5.40
CA ARG A 80 3.22 -15.93 5.81
C ARG A 80 2.45 -15.04 6.78
N LYS A 81 1.14 -14.84 6.57
CA LYS A 81 0.30 -14.05 7.49
C LYS A 81 0.15 -14.72 8.86
N ILE A 82 0.05 -16.05 8.88
CA ILE A 82 -0.01 -16.83 10.13
C ILE A 82 1.31 -16.71 10.88
N ARG A 83 2.44 -16.99 10.22
CA ARG A 83 3.79 -16.87 10.84
C ARG A 83 4.05 -15.48 11.41
N LYS A 84 3.70 -14.42 10.67
CA LYS A 84 3.86 -13.04 11.15
C LYS A 84 3.02 -12.75 12.41
N ARG A 85 1.81 -13.31 12.50
CA ARG A 85 0.94 -13.15 13.68
C ARG A 85 1.51 -13.92 14.89
N ASP A 86 2.08 -15.10 14.66
CA ASP A 86 2.66 -15.90 15.74
C ASP A 86 3.96 -15.28 16.26
N GLU A 87 4.83 -14.77 15.37
CA GLU A 87 6.02 -13.99 15.76
C GLU A 87 5.68 -12.73 16.57
N GLU A 88 4.58 -12.06 16.23
CA GLU A 88 4.11 -10.88 16.95
C GLU A 88 3.62 -11.24 18.36
N LYS A 89 2.88 -12.34 18.51
CA LYS A 89 2.45 -12.85 19.82
C LYS A 89 3.63 -13.25 20.69
N ASP A 90 4.58 -14.01 20.16
CA ASP A 90 5.77 -14.42 20.90
C ASP A 90 6.56 -13.20 21.40
N ARG A 91 6.61 -12.11 20.62
CA ARG A 91 7.24 -10.86 21.04
C ARG A 91 6.46 -10.17 22.16
N THR A 92 5.14 -10.16 22.09
CA THR A 92 4.29 -9.59 23.14
C THR A 92 4.43 -10.37 24.44
N ASP A 93 4.38 -11.69 24.39
CA ASP A 93 4.52 -12.56 25.57
C ASP A 93 5.91 -12.38 26.22
N GLN A 94 6.96 -12.23 25.42
CA GLN A 94 8.30 -11.92 25.92
C GLN A 94 8.37 -10.56 26.64
N LEU A 95 7.67 -9.54 26.12
CA LEU A 95 7.62 -8.22 26.75
C LEU A 95 6.83 -8.25 28.07
N GLU A 96 5.75 -9.03 28.13
CA GLU A 96 4.96 -9.22 29.35
C GLU A 96 5.79 -9.89 30.44
N VAL A 97 6.46 -11.01 30.12
CA VAL A 97 7.36 -11.70 31.06
C VAL A 97 8.54 -10.81 31.50
N ALA A 98 9.09 -10.01 30.59
CA ALA A 98 10.14 -9.05 30.95
C ALA A 98 9.63 -7.94 31.90
N GLY A 99 8.40 -7.48 31.68
CA GLY A 99 7.71 -6.52 32.55
C GLY A 99 7.46 -7.08 33.95
N GLU A 100 6.92 -8.30 34.04
CA GLU A 100 6.70 -8.98 35.32
C GLU A 100 8.01 -9.17 36.11
N ARG A 101 9.08 -9.58 35.43
CA ARG A 101 10.41 -9.72 36.06
C ARG A 101 10.93 -8.38 36.59
N ALA A 102 10.74 -7.30 35.84
CA ALA A 102 11.16 -5.96 36.26
C ALA A 102 10.36 -5.48 37.47
N CYS A 103 9.05 -5.76 37.51
CA CYS A 103 8.19 -5.45 38.66
C CYS A 103 8.61 -6.26 39.90
N ASN A 104 8.80 -7.57 39.76
CA ASN A 104 9.21 -8.45 40.85
C ASN A 104 10.59 -8.06 41.42
N ASP A 105 11.57 -7.72 40.56
CA ASP A 105 12.88 -7.24 41.02
C ASP A 105 12.79 -5.86 41.69
N ALA A 106 11.92 -4.96 41.19
CA ALA A 106 11.66 -3.69 41.85
C ALA A 106 11.02 -3.87 43.24
N GLU A 107 10.03 -4.76 43.36
CA GLU A 107 9.40 -5.13 44.62
C GLU A 107 10.41 -5.75 45.58
N GLU A 108 11.27 -6.65 45.12
CA GLU A 108 12.33 -7.25 45.94
C GLU A 108 13.33 -6.18 46.43
N ARG A 109 13.73 -5.24 45.57
CA ARG A 109 14.59 -4.11 45.97
C ARG A 109 13.89 -3.20 46.99
N VAL A 110 12.58 -2.95 46.84
CA VAL A 110 11.79 -2.18 47.81
C VAL A 110 11.71 -2.95 49.13
N ALA A 111 11.38 -4.24 49.11
CA ALA A 111 11.31 -5.10 50.30
C ALA A 111 12.66 -5.16 51.03
N LYS A 112 13.78 -5.31 50.30
CA LYS A 112 15.14 -5.23 50.87
C LYS A 112 15.41 -3.88 51.51
N ARG A 113 15.06 -2.76 50.84
CA ARG A 113 15.19 -1.42 51.43
C ARG A 113 14.33 -1.23 52.66
N MET A 114 13.10 -1.74 52.68
CA MET A 114 12.20 -1.62 53.83
C MET A 114 12.69 -2.49 55.00
N ALA A 115 13.18 -3.71 54.74
CA ALA A 115 13.77 -4.58 55.75
C ALA A 115 15.09 -4.03 56.34
N LEU A 116 15.88 -3.32 55.53
CA LEU A 116 17.09 -2.60 55.98
C LEU A 116 16.76 -1.27 56.66
N SER A 117 15.73 -0.55 56.20
CA SER A 117 15.25 0.72 56.79
C SER A 117 14.56 0.51 58.14
N SER A 118 13.98 -0.67 58.40
CA SER A 118 13.59 -1.06 59.77
C SER A 118 14.76 -1.18 60.75
N LYS A 119 16.02 -1.08 60.28
CA LYS A 119 17.23 -1.01 61.12
C LYS A 119 17.96 0.34 61.10
N SER A 120 17.53 1.32 60.30
CA SER A 120 18.11 2.66 60.34
C SER A 120 17.08 3.71 59.92
N ASN A 121 16.70 4.53 60.89
CA ASN A 121 16.09 5.84 60.66
C ASN A 121 16.94 6.68 59.70
N GLU A 122 16.24 7.62 59.04
CA GLU A 122 16.72 8.83 58.35
C GLU A 122 16.81 8.85 56.81
N THR A 123 15.84 9.61 56.26
CA THR A 123 15.94 10.65 55.21
C THR A 123 16.84 10.42 54.00
N SER A 124 16.24 10.43 52.80
CA SER A 124 16.91 10.97 51.62
C SER A 124 15.94 11.58 50.61
N GLN A 125 16.34 12.76 50.16
CA GLN A 125 15.58 13.78 49.47
C GLN A 125 15.16 13.38 48.05
N LYS A 126 13.92 13.74 47.71
CA LYS A 126 13.37 13.76 46.36
C LYS A 126 14.12 14.83 45.54
N LYS A 127 15.01 14.41 44.64
CA LYS A 127 15.64 15.31 43.64
C LYS A 127 14.90 15.16 42.32
N GLU A 128 13.76 15.83 42.20
CA GLU A 128 13.11 16.07 40.92
C GLU A 128 13.97 17.07 40.13
N SER A 129 14.57 16.60 39.02
CA SER A 129 15.13 17.46 37.99
C SER A 129 13.99 18.23 37.34
N LYS A 130 13.65 19.40 37.90
CA LYS A 130 12.77 20.37 37.24
C LYS A 130 13.50 20.87 36.00
N SER A 131 13.23 20.26 34.86
CA SER A 131 13.51 20.88 33.55
C SER A 131 12.96 22.31 33.60
N ASP A 132 13.76 23.28 33.19
CA ASP A 132 13.35 24.68 33.19
C ASP A 132 12.02 24.79 32.41
N PRO A 133 10.98 25.46 32.94
CA PRO A 133 9.73 25.67 32.23
C PRO A 133 9.93 26.32 30.85
N ILE A 134 11.00 27.09 30.65
CA ILE A 134 11.39 27.63 29.33
C ILE A 134 11.84 26.52 28.39
N ASP A 135 12.66 25.58 28.87
CA ASP A 135 13.12 24.44 28.07
C ASP A 135 11.98 23.50 27.70
N GLN A 136 11.00 23.30 28.59
CA GLN A 136 9.79 22.55 28.28
C GLN A 136 9.00 23.24 27.17
N LEU A 137 8.81 24.55 27.24
CA LEU A 137 8.08 25.31 26.22
C LEU A 137 8.76 25.22 24.85
N LEU A 138 10.08 25.39 24.81
CA LEU A 138 10.88 25.25 23.58
C LEU A 138 10.81 23.84 23.00
N ALA A 139 10.79 22.81 23.86
CA ALA A 139 10.61 21.43 23.43
C ALA A 139 9.22 21.18 22.83
N PHE A 140 8.16 21.74 23.42
CA PHE A 140 6.80 21.67 22.87
C PHE A 140 6.69 22.34 21.51
N GLU A 141 7.27 23.53 21.35
CA GLU A 141 7.26 24.25 20.07
C GLU A 141 8.01 23.47 18.99
N ARG A 142 9.19 22.95 19.32
CA ARG A 142 9.96 22.12 18.39
C ARG A 142 9.19 20.87 17.99
N LYS A 143 8.58 20.18 18.96
CA LYS A 143 7.80 18.98 18.72
C LYS A 143 6.58 19.28 17.83
N ARG A 144 5.88 20.38 18.08
CA ARG A 144 4.76 20.83 17.23
C ARG A 144 5.21 21.07 15.79
N HIS A 145 6.35 21.73 15.57
CA HIS A 145 6.89 21.97 14.24
C HIS A 145 7.31 20.69 13.52
N GLU A 146 7.95 19.76 14.24
CA GLU A 146 8.32 18.45 13.71
C GLU A 146 7.09 17.64 13.32
N ASP A 147 6.05 17.62 14.16
CA ASP A 147 4.81 16.89 13.90
C ASP A 147 4.05 17.48 12.69
N ASP A 148 3.98 18.81 12.59
CA ASP A 148 3.37 19.49 11.43
C ASP A 148 4.15 19.22 10.13
N HIS A 149 5.48 19.25 10.19
CA HIS A 149 6.33 18.91 9.05
C HIS A 149 6.17 17.44 8.66
N ALA A 150 6.15 16.52 9.63
CA ALA A 150 5.95 15.10 9.40
C ALA A 150 4.60 14.83 8.72
N TYR A 151 3.52 15.47 9.19
CA TYR A 151 2.20 15.35 8.58
C TYR A 151 2.18 15.86 7.12
N ARG A 152 2.85 16.98 6.85
CA ARG A 152 2.99 17.50 5.49
C ARG A 152 3.76 16.52 4.58
N MET A 153 4.84 15.93 5.08
CA MET A 153 5.62 14.96 4.32
C MET A 153 4.83 13.67 4.05
N GLU A 154 4.13 13.15 5.04
CA GLU A 154 3.29 11.95 4.89
C GLU A 154 2.18 12.18 3.85
N ARG A 155 1.54 13.35 3.86
CA ARG A 155 0.53 13.71 2.87
C ARG A 155 1.09 13.76 1.45
N LEU A 156 2.29 14.34 1.27
CA LEU A 156 2.95 14.38 -0.03
C LEU A 156 3.38 12.98 -0.51
N GLU A 157 3.84 12.13 0.40
CA GLU A 157 4.17 10.74 0.08
C GLU A 157 2.94 9.94 -0.34
N PHE A 158 1.81 10.14 0.35
CA PHE A 158 0.55 9.51 -0.03
C PHE A 158 0.14 9.90 -1.45
N GLU A 159 0.17 11.19 -1.79
CA GLU A 159 -0.16 11.68 -3.13
C GLU A 159 0.81 11.13 -4.18
N ARG A 160 2.11 11.09 -3.89
CA ARG A 160 3.12 10.51 -4.79
C ARG A 160 2.87 9.01 -5.01
N ASN A 161 2.57 8.27 -3.94
CA ASN A 161 2.30 6.84 -4.02
C ASN A 161 1.03 6.56 -4.83
N GLU A 162 -0.01 7.37 -4.65
CA GLU A 162 -1.24 7.28 -5.45
C GLU A 162 -0.96 7.53 -6.94
N GLN A 163 -0.20 8.58 -7.26
CA GLN A 163 0.20 8.85 -8.65
C GLN A 163 1.03 7.69 -9.24
N GLN A 164 1.92 7.10 -8.45
CA GLN A 164 2.73 5.97 -8.88
C GLN A 164 1.87 4.72 -9.11
N GLN A 165 0.91 4.45 -8.23
CA GLN A 165 -0.04 3.35 -8.38
C GLN A 165 -0.86 3.51 -9.68
N ARG A 166 -1.36 4.71 -9.96
CA ARG A 166 -2.05 5.02 -11.23
C ARG A 166 -1.16 4.73 -12.44
N ARG A 167 0.12 5.14 -12.43
CA ARG A 167 1.05 4.82 -13.52
C ARG A 167 1.30 3.32 -13.68
N ILE A 168 1.36 2.57 -12.58
CA ILE A 168 1.53 1.11 -12.62
C ILE A 168 0.30 0.47 -13.27
N GLU A 169 -0.91 0.89 -12.88
CA GLU A 169 -2.17 0.40 -13.46
C GLU A 169 -2.26 0.71 -14.96
N GLN A 170 -1.85 1.91 -15.38
CA GLN A 170 -1.77 2.28 -16.80
C GLN A 170 -0.81 1.37 -17.58
N ARG A 171 0.41 1.16 -17.07
CA ARG A 171 1.38 0.25 -17.72
C ARG A 171 0.89 -1.19 -17.78
N HIS A 172 0.23 -1.66 -16.72
CA HIS A 172 -0.35 -2.99 -16.69
C HIS A 172 -1.43 -3.13 -17.77
N MET A 173 -2.27 -2.11 -17.95
CA MET A 173 -3.27 -2.08 -19.02
C MET A 173 -2.64 -2.17 -20.41
N THR A 174 -1.61 -1.36 -20.68
CA THR A 174 -0.87 -1.38 -21.95
C THR A 174 -0.27 -2.78 -22.22
N MET A 175 0.34 -3.41 -21.22
CA MET A 175 0.88 -4.77 -21.35
C MET A 175 -0.20 -5.82 -21.67
N LEU A 176 -1.39 -5.72 -21.06
CA LEU A 176 -2.50 -6.64 -21.36
C LEU A 176 -3.01 -6.47 -22.79
N LEU A 177 -3.10 -5.23 -23.28
CA LEU A 177 -3.47 -4.94 -24.66
C LEU A 177 -2.49 -5.59 -25.65
N GLU A 178 -1.18 -5.42 -25.44
CA GLU A 178 -0.15 -6.03 -26.29
C GLU A 178 -0.25 -7.57 -26.31
N LYS A 179 -0.43 -8.20 -25.15
CA LYS A 179 -0.62 -9.66 -25.05
C LYS A 179 -1.86 -10.13 -25.78
N LEU A 180 -2.96 -9.39 -25.69
CA LEU A 180 -4.20 -9.72 -26.38
C LEU A 180 -4.04 -9.61 -27.90
N ILE A 181 -3.34 -8.58 -28.39
CA ILE A 181 -3.04 -8.44 -29.83
C ILE A 181 -2.28 -9.65 -30.34
N ASN A 182 -1.19 -10.04 -29.66
CA ASN A 182 -0.37 -11.19 -30.07
C ASN A 182 -1.20 -12.48 -30.17
N LYS A 183 -2.08 -12.70 -29.19
CA LYS A 183 -2.97 -13.88 -29.19
C LYS A 183 -4.03 -13.88 -30.30
N LEU A 184 -4.41 -12.71 -30.82
CA LEU A 184 -5.36 -12.61 -31.93
C LEU A 184 -4.69 -12.80 -33.29
N THR A 185 -3.37 -12.63 -33.37
CA THR A 185 -2.56 -12.83 -34.58
C THR A 185 -2.03 -14.26 -34.75
N ASP A 186 -2.08 -15.10 -33.71
CA ASP A 186 -1.77 -16.54 -33.74
C ASP A 186 -3.00 -17.39 -34.09
#